data_AF-A0ABD0NTD1-F1
#
_entry.id   AF-A0ABD0NTD1-F1
#
_cell.length_a   1.000
_cell.length_b   1.000
_cell.length_c   1.000
_cell.angle_alpha   90.00
_cell.angle_beta   90.00
_cell.angle_gamma   90.00
#
_symmetry.space_group_name_H-M   'P 1'
#
loop_
_entity.id
_entity.type
_entity.pdbx_description
1 polymer ?
#
loop_
_entity_poly.entity_id
_entity_poly.type
_entity_poly.pdbx_seq_one_letter_code
_entity_poly.pdbx_strand_id
1 'polypeptide(L)'
;HNDNKTFLVWVNEEDHLRVISMQKGGNMKEVFTRFCTGLTKIEELFKEKGHEFMWNEHLGYVLTCPSNLGTGLRGGVHVKLPNLSKHEKFGEILKRLRLQK
;
A
#
# COMPACT_ATOMS: atom_id res chain seq x y z
N HIS A 1 -4.51 -12.58 8.53
CA HIS A 1 -4.04 -11.38 9.26
C HIS A 1 -3.32 -11.84 10.53
N ASN A 2 -2.52 -10.99 11.19
CA ASN A 2 -1.99 -11.27 12.53
C ASN A 2 -3.05 -11.02 13.62
N ASP A 3 -2.81 -11.48 14.86
CA ASP A 3 -3.78 -11.40 15.97
C ASP A 3 -4.18 -9.96 16.30
N ASN A 4 -3.20 -9.04 16.29
CA ASN A 4 -3.41 -7.63 16.56
C ASN A 4 -4.05 -6.85 15.40
N LYS A 5 -4.31 -7.50 14.25
CA LYS A 5 -4.86 -6.89 13.03
C LYS A 5 -4.11 -5.65 12.55
N THR A 6 -2.78 -5.62 12.75
CA THR A 6 -1.89 -4.56 12.27
C THR A 6 -1.18 -4.92 10.97
N PHE A 7 -1.25 -6.19 10.57
CA PHE A 7 -0.76 -6.70 9.29
C PHE A 7 -1.75 -7.73 8.74
N LEU A 8 -2.21 -7.51 7.52
CA LEU A 8 -3.27 -8.28 6.86
C LEU A 8 -2.87 -8.61 5.43
N VAL A 9 -3.48 -9.66 4.90
CA VAL A 9 -3.40 -10.01 3.48
C VAL A 9 -4.81 -10.32 3.02
N TRP A 10 -5.31 -9.60 2.02
CA TRP A 10 -6.51 -10.01 1.29
C TRP A 10 -6.11 -10.95 0.17
N VAL A 11 -6.96 -11.91 -0.14
CA VAL A 11 -6.68 -12.97 -1.12
C VAL A 11 -7.81 -12.97 -2.15
N ASN A 12 -7.45 -12.93 -3.44
CA ASN A 12 -8.36 -13.01 -4.58
C ASN A 12 -9.55 -12.03 -4.52
N GLU A 13 -9.26 -10.76 -4.24
CA GLU A 13 -10.24 -9.68 -4.34
C GLU A 13 -10.02 -8.95 -5.68
N GLU A 14 -9.48 -7.73 -5.70
CA GLU A 14 -9.05 -7.05 -6.95
C GLU A 14 -7.81 -7.71 -7.57
N ASP A 15 -6.88 -8.16 -6.72
CA ASP A 15 -5.62 -8.81 -7.10
C ASP A 15 -5.46 -10.14 -6.34
N HIS A 16 -4.51 -10.99 -6.78
CA HIS A 16 -4.20 -12.25 -6.10
C HIS A 16 -3.93 -12.05 -4.61
N LEU A 17 -3.10 -11.06 -4.26
CA LEU A 17 -2.79 -10.70 -2.89
C LEU A 17 -2.77 -9.18 -2.70
N ARG A 18 -3.35 -8.72 -1.59
CA ARG A 18 -3.17 -7.35 -1.11
C ARG A 18 -2.57 -7.35 0.29
N VAL A 19 -1.29 -7.02 0.39
CA VAL A 19 -0.57 -6.92 1.67
C VAL A 19 -0.83 -5.54 2.29
N ILE A 20 -1.26 -5.52 3.55
CA ILE A 20 -1.71 -4.31 4.24
C ILE A 20 -1.05 -4.23 5.60
N SER A 21 -0.44 -3.09 5.91
CA SER A 21 0.01 -2.72 7.25
C SER A 21 -0.73 -1.46 7.69
N MET A 22 -1.34 -1.47 8.86
CA MET A 22 -2.09 -0.31 9.37
C MET A 22 -2.13 -0.28 10.90
N GLN A 23 -2.31 0.90 11.48
CA GLN A 23 -2.53 1.08 12.91
C GLN A 23 -3.24 2.42 13.17
N LYS A 24 -3.72 2.64 14.40
CA LYS A 24 -4.18 3.96 14.86
C LYS A 24 -2.98 4.87 15.16
N GLY A 25 -3.20 6.18 15.07
CA GLY A 25 -2.16 7.19 15.27
C GLY A 25 -1.41 7.56 13.98
N GLY A 26 -0.37 8.38 14.11
CA GLY A 26 0.36 8.98 12.98
C GLY A 26 1.75 8.39 12.70
N ASN A 27 2.10 7.26 13.30
CA ASN A 27 3.44 6.67 13.15
C ASN A 27 3.61 5.91 11.83
N MET A 28 3.67 6.66 10.72
CA MET A 28 3.85 6.09 9.38
C MET A 28 5.15 5.27 9.26
N LYS A 29 6.21 5.68 9.97
CA LYS A 29 7.50 4.98 9.95
C LYS A 29 7.34 3.55 10.44
N GLU A 30 6.68 3.34 11.57
CA GLU A 30 6.44 2.00 12.12
C GLU A 30 5.55 1.15 11.21
N VAL A 31 4.48 1.73 10.65
CA VAL A 31 3.61 1.05 9.69
C VAL A 31 4.40 0.58 8.48
N PHE A 32 5.25 1.44 7.93
CA PHE A 32 6.07 1.15 6.76
C PHE A 32 7.17 0.13 7.07
N THR A 33 7.83 0.21 8.22
CA THR A 33 8.81 -0.81 8.66
C THR A 33 8.15 -2.18 8.75
N ARG A 34 6.99 -2.29 9.41
CA ARG A 34 6.25 -3.55 9.50
C ARG A 34 5.79 -4.04 8.12
N PHE A 35 5.36 -3.13 7.23
CA PHE A 35 4.99 -3.47 5.86
C PHE A 35 6.15 -4.11 5.10
N CYS A 36 7.31 -3.44 5.05
CA CYS A 36 8.48 -3.94 4.35
C CYS A 36 8.95 -5.28 4.90
N THR A 37 9.11 -5.39 6.23
CA THR A 37 9.53 -6.66 6.87
C THR A 37 8.54 -7.80 6.58
N GLY A 38 7.24 -7.53 6.63
CA GLY A 38 6.22 -8.55 6.34
C GLY A 38 6.18 -8.94 4.87
N LEU A 39 6.27 -7.98 3.96
CA LEU A 39 6.26 -8.21 2.51
C LEU A 39 7.47 -9.03 2.06
N THR A 40 8.68 -8.68 2.52
CA THR A 40 9.91 -9.44 2.21
C THR A 40 9.79 -10.89 2.66
N LYS A 41 9.28 -11.13 3.88
CA LYS A 41 9.06 -12.51 4.37
C LYS A 41 8.04 -13.28 3.55
N ILE A 42 6.96 -12.62 3.10
CA ILE A 42 5.97 -13.26 2.21
C ILE A 42 6.66 -13.66 0.90
N GLU A 43 7.42 -12.75 0.29
CA GLU A 43 8.11 -13.01 -0.98
C GLU A 43 9.13 -14.14 -0.86
N GLU A 44 9.92 -14.17 0.21
CA GLU A 44 10.84 -15.26 0.53
C GLU A 44 10.11 -16.60 0.64
N LEU A 45 9.01 -16.66 1.40
CA LEU A 45 8.21 -17.89 1.57
C LEU A 45 7.57 -18.39 0.27
N PHE A 46 7.17 -17.48 -0.63
CA PHE A 46 6.65 -17.87 -1.94
C PHE A 46 7.75 -18.47 -2.81
N LYS A 47 8.92 -17.81 -2.85
CA LYS A 47 10.10 -18.28 -3.60
C LYS A 47 10.58 -19.64 -3.10
N GLU A 48 10.65 -19.84 -1.79
CA GLU A 48 11.00 -21.14 -1.18
C GLU A 48 10.06 -22.28 -1.60
N LYS A 49 8.79 -21.96 -1.89
CA LYS A 49 7.79 -22.91 -2.40
C LYS A 49 7.77 -23.05 -3.92
N GLY A 50 8.70 -22.42 -4.63
CA GLY A 50 8.75 -22.45 -6.09
C GLY A 50 7.67 -21.60 -6.76
N HIS A 51 7.17 -20.57 -6.07
CA HIS A 51 6.21 -19.62 -6.62
C HIS A 51 6.85 -18.23 -6.71
N GLU A 52 6.74 -17.59 -7.87
CA GLU A 52 7.25 -16.24 -8.10
C GLU A 52 6.09 -15.24 -8.30
N PHE A 53 6.33 -13.98 -7.93
CA PHE A 53 5.40 -12.91 -8.25
C PHE A 53 5.59 -12.44 -9.68
N MET A 54 4.50 -12.00 -10.31
CA MET A 54 4.54 -11.42 -11.65
C MET A 54 5.33 -10.11 -11.62
N TRP A 55 6.50 -10.10 -12.27
CA TRP A 55 7.40 -8.96 -12.29
C TRP A 55 8.17 -8.90 -13.61
N ASN A 56 8.48 -7.70 -14.09
CA ASN A 56 9.46 -7.48 -15.15
C ASN A 56 10.21 -6.16 -14.98
N GLU A 57 11.32 -6.00 -15.69
CA GLU A 57 12.22 -4.84 -15.56
C GLU A 57 11.53 -3.51 -15.90
N HIS A 58 10.60 -3.50 -16.86
CA HIS A 58 9.95 -2.27 -17.30
C HIS A 58 8.83 -1.81 -16.34
N LEU A 59 7.99 -2.74 -15.91
CA LEU A 59 6.76 -2.45 -15.16
C LEU A 59 6.89 -2.67 -13.66
N GLY A 60 7.96 -3.31 -13.18
CA GLY A 60 8.03 -3.78 -11.81
C GLY A 60 7.00 -4.89 -11.55
N TYR A 61 6.36 -4.87 -10.37
CA TYR A 61 5.30 -5.81 -10.04
C TYR A 61 4.05 -5.55 -10.88
N VAL A 62 3.54 -6.62 -11.49
CA VAL A 62 2.36 -6.57 -12.35
C VAL A 62 1.12 -6.91 -11.54
N LEU A 63 0.14 -6.01 -11.59
CA LEU A 63 -1.16 -6.11 -10.94
C LEU A 63 -2.27 -5.86 -11.96
N THR A 64 -3.52 -6.11 -11.58
CA THR A 64 -4.68 -6.11 -12.49
C THR A 64 -4.93 -4.75 -13.13
N CYS A 65 -4.88 -3.67 -12.35
CA CYS A 65 -5.08 -2.31 -12.84
C CYS A 65 -3.73 -1.64 -13.18
N PRO A 66 -3.60 -0.97 -14.34
CA PRO A 66 -2.39 -0.20 -14.69
C PRO A 66 -1.97 0.84 -13.63
N SER A 67 -2.91 1.38 -12.85
CA SER A 67 -2.59 2.33 -11.76
C SER A 67 -1.79 1.70 -10.62
N ASN A 68 -1.75 0.38 -10.53
CA ASN A 68 -1.12 -0.38 -9.45
C ASN A 68 0.23 -0.97 -9.87
N LEU A 69 0.72 -0.72 -11.09
CA LEU A 69 2.04 -1.21 -11.54
C LEU A 69 3.20 -0.60 -10.75
N GLY A 70 4.40 -1.15 -10.93
CA GLY A 70 5.63 -0.70 -10.28
C GLY A 70 5.77 -1.32 -8.90
N THR A 71 5.51 -0.52 -7.86
CA THR A 71 5.60 -1.00 -6.47
C THR A 71 4.27 -1.56 -5.96
N GLY A 72 3.15 -1.26 -6.62
CA GLY A 72 1.80 -1.51 -6.07
C GLY A 72 1.53 -0.79 -4.74
N LEU A 73 2.39 0.14 -4.33
CA LEU A 73 2.34 0.74 -3.00
C LEU A 73 1.33 1.88 -2.96
N ARG A 74 0.37 1.77 -2.04
CA ARG A 74 -0.51 2.87 -1.64
C ARG A 74 -0.32 3.22 -0.16
N GLY A 75 0.45 4.26 0.11
CA GLY A 75 0.57 4.85 1.44
C GLY A 75 -0.47 5.95 1.68
N GLY A 76 -1.14 5.94 2.83
CA GLY A 76 -2.20 6.90 3.11
C GLY A 76 -2.47 7.08 4.60
N VAL A 77 -3.19 8.15 4.93
CA VAL A 77 -3.61 8.48 6.30
C VAL A 77 -5.08 8.88 6.31
N HIS A 78 -5.77 8.56 7.40
CA HIS A 78 -7.04 9.21 7.71
C HIS A 78 -6.73 10.49 8.50
N VAL A 79 -6.89 11.65 7.85
CA VAL A 79 -6.55 12.96 8.41
C VAL A 79 -7.79 13.87 8.44
N LYS A 80 -8.04 14.50 9.59
CA LYS A 80 -9.17 15.43 9.77
C LYS A 80 -8.75 16.85 9.38
N LEU A 81 -9.33 17.38 8.31
CA LEU A 81 -8.98 18.68 7.73
C LEU A 81 -10.21 19.60 7.62
N PRO A 82 -10.79 20.08 8.74
CA PRO A 82 -12.11 20.75 8.73
C PRO A 82 -12.13 22.08 7.97
N ASN A 83 -10.99 22.78 7.94
CA ASN A 83 -10.85 24.08 7.27
C ASN A 83 -10.24 23.92 5.87
N LEU A 84 -9.16 23.16 5.74
CA LEU A 84 -8.46 22.98 4.48
C LEU A 84 -9.32 22.30 3.41
N SER A 85 -10.19 21.35 3.80
CA SER A 85 -11.09 20.66 2.85
C SER A 85 -12.14 21.57 2.21
N LYS A 86 -12.47 22.71 2.84
CA LYS A 86 -13.43 23.71 2.34
C LYS A 86 -12.76 24.82 1.54
N HIS A 87 -11.43 24.88 1.53
CA HIS A 87 -10.68 25.91 0.84
C HIS A 87 -10.78 25.70 -0.68
N GLU A 88 -11.02 26.77 -1.45
CA GLU A 88 -11.20 26.72 -2.91
C GLU A 88 -10.03 25.99 -3.62
N LYS A 89 -8.81 26.16 -3.11
CA LYS A 89 -7.58 25.56 -3.64
C LYS A 89 -7.30 24.13 -3.17
N PHE A 90 -8.19 23.48 -2.41
CA PHE A 90 -7.92 22.16 -1.84
C PHE A 90 -7.56 21.11 -2.91
N GLY A 91 -8.33 21.06 -4.01
CA GLY A 91 -8.05 20.17 -5.15
C GLY A 91 -6.71 20.48 -5.82
N GLU A 92 -6.34 21.75 -5.93
CA GLU A 92 -5.06 22.18 -6.50
C GLU A 92 -3.88 21.75 -5.61
N ILE A 93 -4.01 21.92 -4.29
CA ILE A 93 -2.98 21.51 -3.32
C ILE A 93 -2.72 20.01 -3.43
N LEU A 94 -3.77 19.18 -3.45
CA LEU A 94 -3.64 17.73 -3.61
C LEU A 94 -2.94 17.36 -4.91
N LYS A 95 -3.33 18.00 -6.02
CA LYS A 95 -2.70 17.78 -7.34
C LYS A 95 -1.21 18.14 -7.32
N ARG A 96 -0.84 19.29 -6.74
CA ARG A 96 0.57 19.73 -6.64
C ARG A 96 1.42 18.78 -5.79
N LEU A 97 0.84 18.23 -4.73
CA LEU A 97 1.51 17.26 -3.85
C LEU A 97 1.46 15.82 -4.38
N ARG A 98 0.82 15.58 -5.54
CA ARG A 98 0.58 14.25 -6.12
C ARG A 98 -0.14 13.30 -5.15
N LEU A 99 -1.10 13.84 -4.40
CA LEU A 99 -1.94 13.09 -3.46
C LEU A 99 -3.33 12.87 -4.03
N GLN A 100 -3.92 11.72 -3.72
CA GLN A 100 -5.30 11.38 -4.04
C GLN A 100 -6.17 11.51 -2.78
N LYS A 101 -7.38 12.06 -2.93
CA LYS A 101 -8.40 12.09 -1.88
C LYS A 101 -9.43 10.99 -2.07
#